data_AF-A0A0J6ZSC9-F1
#
_entry.id   AF-A0A0J6ZSC9-F1
#
_cell.length_a   1.000
_cell.length_b   1.000
_cell.length_c   1.000
_cell.angle_alpha   90.00
_cell.angle_beta   90.00
_cell.angle_gamma   90.00
#
_symmetry.space_group_name_H-M   'P 1'
#
loop_
_entity.id
_entity.type
_entity.pdbx_description
1 polymer ?
#
loop_
_entity_poly.entity_id
_entity_poly.type
_entity_poly.pdbx_seq_one_letter_code
_entity_poly.pdbx_strand_id
1 'polypeptide(L)'
;MDYTTQMDAARKGLITPQMRLAAEKEKMPVEALRQSIADGKVVIPANKKHSSLSPEAVGLNCRTKINVNLGVSPEHNNHEEELMKVQNAIDMKAEAIMDLSNFGKTRDFRRKLVGMSTAMIGTVPMYDAVGMLDKDLKDITVDEFFSVVEQHAEDGVDFMTIHAGMNRATAGRIKRNPRLTNIVSRGGSLLFAWMEMNDQENPFYEYYDRLLDICETYDVTLSLGDACRPGCTHDATDAAQIEELITLGELTKRAWSRNVQVMIEGPGHMVLTEIAANMKLEKRLCHNAPFYVLGPLVTDIAPGYDHITSAIGGAIAGSCGADFLCYVTPAEHLRLPDVNDVKEGIIAARIAAHAADLAKGIPGAQDWDDAMSKARVNVDFDTMISLAIDPEKARRYYESSKPECEGTCTMCGKMCPARTMKKILAGEDVSIR
;
A
#
# COMPACT_ATOMS: atom_id res chain seq x y z
N MET A 1 25.51 9.01 -13.53
CA MET A 1 24.21 8.77 -14.19
C MET A 1 23.79 10.09 -14.79
N ASP A 2 23.27 10.09 -16.02
CA ASP A 2 22.86 11.33 -16.71
C ASP A 2 21.47 11.84 -16.27
N TYR A 3 20.94 11.29 -15.18
CA TYR A 3 19.65 11.65 -14.59
C TYR A 3 19.69 11.58 -13.06
N THR A 4 18.79 12.33 -12.41
CA THR A 4 18.66 12.37 -10.94
C THR A 4 17.65 11.35 -10.41
N THR A 5 16.49 11.21 -11.04
CA THR A 5 15.40 10.31 -10.61
C THR A 5 14.82 9.52 -11.80
N GLN A 6 13.96 8.53 -11.56
CA GLN A 6 13.22 7.87 -12.66
C GLN A 6 12.36 8.87 -13.45
N MET A 7 11.78 9.89 -12.79
CA MET A 7 11.00 10.93 -13.47
C MET A 7 11.89 11.82 -14.35
N ASP A 8 13.08 12.21 -13.88
CA ASP A 8 14.05 12.96 -14.68
C ASP A 8 14.51 12.14 -15.90
N ALA A 9 14.85 10.86 -15.70
CA ALA A 9 15.20 9.94 -16.77
C ALA A 9 14.08 9.85 -17.81
N ALA A 10 12.84 9.66 -17.34
CA ALA A 10 11.67 9.56 -18.19
C ALA A 10 11.46 10.83 -19.03
N ARG A 11 11.57 12.02 -18.43
CA ARG A 11 11.40 13.30 -19.14
C ARG A 11 12.51 13.58 -20.15
N LYS A 12 13.71 13.05 -19.93
CA LYS A 12 14.82 13.06 -20.89
C LYS A 12 14.67 12.02 -22.02
N GLY A 13 13.60 11.23 -22.02
CA GLY A 13 13.38 10.16 -23.01
C GLY A 13 14.27 8.93 -22.78
N LEU A 14 14.84 8.76 -21.59
CA LEU A 14 15.68 7.63 -21.25
C LEU A 14 14.82 6.47 -20.73
N ILE A 15 15.17 5.25 -21.15
CA ILE A 15 14.60 4.01 -20.61
C ILE A 15 15.62 3.38 -19.67
N THR A 16 15.31 3.39 -18.37
CA THR A 16 16.17 2.82 -17.33
C THR A 16 15.97 1.29 -17.24
N PRO A 17 16.91 0.54 -16.61
CA PRO A 17 16.72 -0.87 -16.31
C PRO A 17 15.46 -1.13 -15.46
N GLN A 18 15.17 -0.24 -14.51
CA GLN A 18 13.99 -0.32 -13.64
C GLN A 18 12.70 -0.23 -14.45
N MET A 19 12.62 0.71 -15.41
CA MET A 19 11.46 0.84 -16.31
C MET A 19 11.26 -0.42 -17.16
N ARG A 20 12.32 -1.05 -17.67
CA ARG A 20 12.19 -2.28 -18.47
C ARG A 20 11.61 -3.43 -17.65
N LEU A 21 12.13 -3.65 -16.44
CA LEU A 21 11.67 -4.71 -15.55
C LEU A 21 10.23 -4.48 -15.10
N ALA A 22 9.89 -3.25 -14.70
CA ALA A 22 8.52 -2.91 -14.32
C ALA A 22 7.55 -3.07 -15.50
N ALA A 23 7.93 -2.64 -16.71
CA ALA A 23 7.10 -2.80 -17.90
C ALA A 23 6.85 -4.28 -18.25
N GLU A 24 7.84 -5.14 -18.09
CA GLU A 24 7.71 -6.59 -18.28
C GLU A 24 6.72 -7.20 -17.29
N LYS A 25 6.85 -6.88 -15.99
CA LYS A 25 5.92 -7.34 -14.94
C LYS A 25 4.48 -6.89 -15.19
N GLU A 26 4.30 -5.68 -15.71
CA GLU A 26 2.99 -5.11 -16.04
C GLU A 26 2.48 -5.52 -17.43
N LYS A 27 3.25 -6.30 -18.21
CA LYS A 27 2.94 -6.68 -19.59
C LYS A 27 2.59 -5.47 -20.47
N MET A 28 3.28 -4.35 -20.26
CA MET A 28 3.02 -3.09 -20.95
C MET A 28 4.22 -2.65 -21.80
N PRO A 29 4.01 -1.89 -22.89
CA PRO A 29 5.12 -1.31 -23.64
C PRO A 29 5.94 -0.36 -22.76
N VAL A 30 7.27 -0.54 -22.74
CA VAL A 30 8.16 0.27 -21.91
C VAL A 30 8.06 1.77 -22.20
N GLU A 31 7.80 2.18 -23.45
CA GLU A 31 7.60 3.60 -23.76
C GLU A 31 6.30 4.18 -23.24
N ALA A 32 5.24 3.37 -23.14
CA ALA A 32 4.01 3.79 -22.49
C ALA A 32 4.26 4.02 -20.99
N LEU A 33 5.02 3.12 -20.35
CA LEU A 33 5.41 3.27 -18.95
C LEU A 33 6.28 4.51 -18.73
N ARG A 34 7.34 4.69 -19.53
CA ARG A 34 8.21 5.87 -19.45
C ARG A 34 7.40 7.15 -19.57
N GLN A 35 6.46 7.23 -20.53
CA GLN A 35 5.63 8.42 -20.69
C GLN A 35 4.73 8.66 -19.46
N SER A 36 4.11 7.62 -18.90
CA SER A 36 3.31 7.75 -17.68
C SER A 36 4.14 8.22 -16.48
N ILE A 37 5.41 7.80 -16.37
CA ILE A 37 6.34 8.28 -15.34
C ILE A 37 6.72 9.76 -15.57
N ALA A 38 6.99 10.15 -16.81
CA ALA A 38 7.31 11.55 -17.16
C ALA A 38 6.14 12.50 -16.83
N ASP A 39 4.92 12.02 -17.05
CA ASP A 39 3.65 12.69 -16.74
C ASP A 39 3.30 12.68 -15.23
N GLY A 40 4.02 11.92 -14.40
CA GLY A 40 3.77 11.76 -12.98
C GLY A 40 2.57 10.87 -12.61
N LYS A 41 2.01 10.13 -13.57
CA LYS A 41 0.85 9.23 -13.39
C LYS A 41 1.24 7.83 -12.93
N VAL A 42 2.53 7.52 -12.99
CA VAL A 42 3.14 6.29 -12.49
C VAL A 42 4.44 6.66 -11.79
N VAL A 43 4.74 5.96 -10.70
CA VAL A 43 6.04 6.04 -10.01
C VAL A 43 6.71 4.67 -10.01
N ILE A 44 8.04 4.67 -9.94
CA ILE A 44 8.85 3.51 -9.58
C ILE A 44 9.72 3.94 -8.39
N PRO A 45 9.29 3.64 -7.14
CA PRO A 45 10.09 3.83 -5.94
C PRO A 45 11.34 2.95 -6.03
N ALA A 46 12.49 3.58 -6.28
CA ALA A 46 13.74 2.87 -6.54
C ALA A 46 14.94 3.71 -6.09
N ASN A 47 15.10 3.83 -4.76
CA ASN A 47 16.22 4.56 -4.21
C ASN A 47 17.53 3.93 -4.70
N LYS A 48 18.48 4.76 -5.11
CA LYS A 48 19.79 4.35 -5.65
C LYS A 48 20.60 3.47 -4.68
N LYS A 49 20.28 3.50 -3.39
CA LYS A 49 20.94 2.71 -2.33
C LYS A 49 20.28 1.35 -2.09
N HIS A 50 19.08 1.11 -2.61
CA HIS A 50 18.39 -0.18 -2.47
C HIS A 50 18.83 -1.16 -3.57
N SER A 51 19.95 -1.84 -3.36
CA SER A 51 20.55 -2.72 -4.38
C SER A 51 19.80 -4.04 -4.61
N SER A 52 18.97 -4.47 -3.66
CA SER A 52 18.25 -5.76 -3.70
C SER A 52 16.85 -5.66 -4.34
N LEU A 53 16.41 -4.44 -4.65
CA LEU A 53 15.07 -4.16 -5.16
C LEU A 53 14.74 -4.89 -6.46
N SER A 54 13.55 -5.48 -6.51
CA SER A 54 12.87 -5.91 -7.73
C SER A 54 11.80 -4.85 -8.06
N PRO A 55 12.09 -3.87 -8.93
CA PRO A 55 11.28 -2.66 -9.06
C PRO A 55 9.84 -2.95 -9.50
N GLU A 56 8.89 -2.20 -8.95
CA GLU A 56 7.46 -2.25 -9.27
C GLU A 56 7.00 -0.87 -9.73
N ALA A 57 6.06 -0.83 -10.69
CA ALA A 57 5.40 0.40 -11.12
C ALA A 57 4.06 0.57 -10.40
N VAL A 58 3.82 1.73 -9.80
CA VAL A 58 2.59 2.07 -9.10
C VAL A 58 1.90 3.21 -9.84
N GLY A 59 0.67 2.99 -10.32
CA GLY A 59 -0.12 4.04 -10.97
C GLY A 59 -0.96 3.55 -12.15
N LEU A 60 -1.25 4.50 -13.04
CA LEU A 60 -2.17 4.31 -14.17
C LEU A 60 -1.83 3.09 -15.04
N ASN A 61 -2.83 2.23 -15.26
CA ASN A 61 -2.77 1.00 -16.05
C ASN A 61 -1.81 -0.09 -15.51
N CYS A 62 -1.29 0.08 -14.29
CA CYS A 62 -0.59 -0.99 -13.59
C CYS A 62 -1.58 -1.84 -12.78
N ARG A 63 -1.19 -3.09 -12.49
CA ARG A 63 -1.84 -3.92 -11.47
C ARG A 63 -1.82 -3.18 -10.14
N THR A 64 -2.90 -3.31 -9.38
CA THR A 64 -3.03 -2.74 -8.04
C THR A 64 -1.98 -3.37 -7.12
N LYS A 65 -1.17 -2.56 -6.45
CA LYS A 65 -0.12 -3.05 -5.54
C LYS A 65 -0.64 -3.17 -4.11
N ILE A 66 0.02 -3.98 -3.28
CA ILE A 66 -0.25 -4.01 -1.84
C ILE A 66 0.99 -3.64 -1.02
N ASN A 67 0.75 -2.98 0.11
CA ASN A 67 1.76 -2.69 1.11
C ASN A 67 1.50 -3.46 2.42
N VAL A 68 2.59 -3.93 3.03
CA VAL A 68 2.61 -4.57 4.35
C VAL A 68 3.29 -3.65 5.36
N ASN A 69 2.58 -3.27 6.41
CA ASN A 69 3.18 -2.54 7.53
C ASN A 69 3.76 -3.47 8.58
N LEU A 70 4.98 -3.22 8.98
CA LEU A 70 5.71 -3.91 10.04
C LEU A 70 6.24 -2.89 11.05
N GLY A 71 6.78 -3.35 12.18
CA GLY A 71 7.55 -2.48 13.05
C GLY A 71 7.52 -2.90 14.51
N VAL A 72 8.60 -2.52 15.21
CA VAL A 72 8.71 -2.68 16.66
C VAL A 72 8.11 -1.50 17.40
N SER A 73 7.63 -1.78 18.62
CA SER A 73 7.16 -0.76 19.57
C SER A 73 7.86 -0.89 20.93
N PRO A 74 7.75 0.11 21.82
CA PRO A 74 8.31 0.01 23.17
C PRO A 74 7.80 -1.20 23.94
N GLU A 75 6.54 -1.58 23.72
CA GLU A 75 5.87 -2.69 24.43
C GLU A 75 6.15 -4.07 23.80
N HIS A 76 6.63 -4.11 22.56
CA HIS A 76 6.94 -5.37 21.85
C HIS A 76 8.11 -5.14 20.87
N ASN A 77 9.32 -5.39 21.38
CA ASN A 77 10.56 -5.19 20.65
C ASN A 77 11.24 -6.52 20.33
N ASN A 78 10.73 -7.24 19.32
CA ASN A 78 11.28 -8.51 18.87
C ASN A 78 11.70 -8.44 17.40
N HIS A 79 12.98 -8.14 17.16
CA HIS A 79 13.53 -8.03 15.81
C HIS A 79 13.50 -9.35 15.03
N GLU A 80 13.62 -10.50 15.70
CA GLU A 80 13.57 -11.81 15.03
C GLU A 80 12.16 -12.08 14.49
N GLU A 81 11.14 -11.75 15.28
CA GLU A 81 9.75 -11.85 14.87
C GLU A 81 9.42 -10.92 13.71
N GLU A 82 9.86 -9.66 13.75
CA GLU A 82 9.67 -8.73 12.65
C GLU A 82 10.36 -9.22 11.37
N LEU A 83 11.57 -9.78 11.47
CA LEU A 83 12.25 -10.37 10.31
C LEU A 83 11.50 -11.61 9.75
N MET A 84 10.84 -12.40 10.59
CA MET A 84 9.95 -13.47 10.11
C MET A 84 8.76 -12.91 9.34
N LYS A 85 8.17 -11.80 9.80
CA LYS A 85 7.08 -11.12 9.07
C LYS A 85 7.57 -10.57 7.73
N VAL A 86 8.77 -9.97 7.68
CA VAL A 86 9.43 -9.54 6.44
C VAL A 86 9.59 -10.72 5.47
N GLN A 87 10.17 -11.83 5.94
CA GLN A 87 10.41 -13.00 5.08
C GLN A 87 9.10 -13.57 4.54
N ASN A 88 8.07 -13.70 5.39
CA ASN A 88 6.74 -14.14 4.94
C ASN A 88 6.14 -13.18 3.91
N ALA A 89 6.25 -11.87 4.10
CA ALA A 89 5.76 -10.89 3.12
C ALA A 89 6.46 -11.04 1.76
N ILE A 90 7.79 -11.23 1.76
CA ILE A 90 8.59 -11.47 0.54
C ILE A 90 8.19 -12.80 -0.13
N ASP A 91 8.06 -13.88 0.64
CA ASP A 91 7.68 -15.21 0.13
C ASP A 91 6.26 -15.20 -0.47
N MET A 92 5.38 -14.39 0.12
CA MET A 92 4.04 -14.11 -0.38
C MET A 92 3.99 -13.08 -1.51
N LYS A 93 5.16 -12.57 -1.93
CA LYS A 93 5.34 -11.62 -3.04
C LYS A 93 4.61 -10.29 -2.84
N ALA A 94 4.56 -9.78 -1.62
CA ALA A 94 4.11 -8.41 -1.37
C ALA A 94 5.01 -7.42 -2.12
N GLU A 95 4.42 -6.42 -2.78
CA GLU A 95 5.18 -5.48 -3.60
C GLU A 95 5.88 -4.38 -2.79
N ALA A 96 5.37 -4.09 -1.60
CA ALA A 96 5.97 -3.13 -0.68
C ALA A 96 5.87 -3.55 0.78
N ILE A 97 6.86 -3.10 1.54
CA ILE A 97 6.91 -3.24 3.00
C ILE A 97 7.24 -1.87 3.58
N MET A 98 6.46 -1.42 4.57
CA MET A 98 6.77 -0.24 5.35
C MET A 98 7.30 -0.62 6.73
N ASP A 99 8.47 -0.10 7.07
CA ASP A 99 9.00 -0.12 8.44
C ASP A 99 8.42 1.07 9.22
N LEU A 100 7.49 0.77 10.12
CA LEU A 100 6.85 1.73 11.02
C LEU A 100 7.36 1.63 12.45
N SER A 101 8.54 1.02 12.64
CA SER A 101 9.22 0.94 13.93
C SER A 101 9.37 2.33 14.55
N ASN A 102 9.07 2.45 15.84
CA ASN A 102 9.12 3.72 16.57
C ASN A 102 9.91 3.63 17.88
N PHE A 103 10.73 2.59 18.02
CA PHE A 103 11.49 2.35 19.24
C PHE A 103 12.81 1.62 18.96
N GLY A 104 13.84 1.96 19.74
CA GLY A 104 15.15 1.32 19.67
C GLY A 104 16.04 1.81 18.53
N LYS A 105 17.08 1.03 18.20
CA LYS A 105 18.03 1.33 17.10
C LYS A 105 17.46 0.86 15.76
N THR A 106 16.44 1.56 15.28
CA THR A 106 15.71 1.29 14.03
C THR A 106 16.60 1.26 12.80
N ARG A 107 17.67 2.08 12.76
CA ARG A 107 18.63 2.13 11.64
C ARG A 107 19.22 0.78 11.26
N ASP A 108 19.65 -0.02 12.23
CA ASP A 108 20.27 -1.32 11.95
C ASP A 108 19.25 -2.31 11.36
N PHE A 109 18.03 -2.29 11.88
CA PHE A 109 16.92 -3.08 11.34
C PHE A 109 16.55 -2.63 9.92
N ARG A 110 16.38 -1.32 9.70
CA ARG A 110 16.06 -0.72 8.39
C ARG A 110 17.10 -1.06 7.33
N ARG A 111 18.40 -0.93 7.62
CA ARG A 111 19.46 -1.30 6.67
C ARG A 111 19.47 -2.80 6.37
N LYS A 112 19.16 -3.64 7.36
CA LYS A 112 19.01 -5.09 7.15
C LYS A 112 17.80 -5.39 6.25
N LEU A 113 16.66 -4.74 6.50
CA LEU A 113 15.44 -4.85 5.71
C LEU A 113 15.70 -4.46 4.24
N VAL A 114 16.27 -3.28 3.99
CA VAL A 114 16.65 -2.82 2.64
C VAL A 114 17.66 -3.78 2.00
N GLY A 115 18.61 -4.33 2.76
CA GLY A 115 19.60 -5.27 2.23
C GLY A 115 19.00 -6.60 1.76
N MET A 116 17.94 -7.09 2.41
CA MET A 116 17.36 -8.42 2.13
C MET A 116 16.07 -8.38 1.29
N SER A 117 15.37 -7.26 1.27
CA SER A 117 14.06 -7.15 0.61
C SER A 117 14.19 -6.99 -0.90
N THR A 118 13.32 -7.67 -1.64
CA THR A 118 13.09 -7.39 -3.06
C THR A 118 11.88 -6.48 -3.29
N ALA A 119 11.06 -6.29 -2.26
CA ALA A 119 9.92 -5.38 -2.26
C ALA A 119 10.35 -3.94 -2.01
N MET A 120 9.58 -2.96 -2.49
CA MET A 120 9.81 -1.54 -2.20
C MET A 120 9.76 -1.29 -0.68
N ILE A 121 10.69 -0.53 -0.15
CA ILE A 121 10.73 -0.18 1.28
C ILE A 121 10.24 1.24 1.52
N GLY A 122 9.21 1.36 2.36
CA GLY A 122 8.69 2.65 2.82
C GLY A 122 8.93 2.90 4.30
N THR A 123 8.88 4.17 4.71
CA THR A 123 8.95 4.56 6.13
C THR A 123 8.16 5.83 6.40
N VAL A 124 7.97 6.15 7.69
CA VAL A 124 7.46 7.43 8.16
C VAL A 124 8.53 8.09 9.05
N PRO A 125 9.43 8.95 8.51
CA PRO A 125 10.55 9.52 9.27
C PRO A 125 10.15 10.23 10.58
N MET A 126 8.94 10.77 10.65
CA MET A 126 8.39 11.40 11.85
C MET A 126 8.37 10.45 13.06
N TYR A 127 8.17 9.15 12.86
CA TYR A 127 8.13 8.17 13.97
C TYR A 127 9.51 7.97 14.58
N ASP A 128 10.53 7.91 13.72
CA ASP A 128 11.90 7.71 14.13
C ASP A 128 12.47 8.97 14.78
N ALA A 129 12.09 10.17 14.32
CA ALA A 129 12.47 11.43 14.97
C ALA A 129 12.03 11.48 16.44
N VAL A 130 10.81 11.04 16.74
CA VAL A 130 10.31 11.00 18.13
C VAL A 130 10.90 9.83 18.92
N GLY A 131 11.10 8.68 18.29
CA GLY A 131 11.59 7.47 18.97
C GLY A 131 13.10 7.44 19.22
N MET A 132 13.91 8.06 18.35
CA MET A 132 15.38 7.98 18.40
C MET A 132 16.07 9.17 19.04
N LEU A 133 15.51 10.37 18.95
CA LEU A 133 16.21 11.58 19.38
C LEU A 133 16.27 11.74 20.90
N ASP A 134 15.56 10.89 21.66
CA ASP A 134 15.45 10.95 23.13
C ASP A 134 15.13 12.37 23.62
N LYS A 135 14.25 13.05 22.89
CA LYS A 135 13.81 14.42 23.10
C LYS A 135 12.30 14.46 23.20
N ASP A 136 11.80 15.36 24.04
CA ASP A 136 10.40 15.75 23.99
C ASP A 136 10.10 16.36 22.62
N LEU A 137 8.89 16.09 22.10
CA LEU A 137 8.46 16.53 20.78
C LEU A 137 8.74 18.03 20.54
N LYS A 138 8.37 18.89 21.49
CA LYS A 138 8.57 20.35 21.39
C LYS A 138 10.04 20.76 21.17
N ASP A 139 11.00 19.97 21.62
CA ASP A 139 12.43 20.29 21.63
C ASP A 139 13.17 19.73 20.39
N ILE A 140 12.45 19.01 19.52
CA ILE A 140 12.97 18.55 18.22
C ILE A 140 13.00 19.75 17.27
N THR A 141 14.19 20.04 16.74
CA THR A 141 14.40 21.15 15.81
C THR A 141 14.07 20.76 14.38
N VAL A 142 13.84 21.76 13.52
CA VAL A 142 13.66 21.56 12.06
C VAL A 142 14.83 20.77 11.47
N ASP A 143 16.06 21.12 11.82
CA ASP A 143 17.26 20.42 11.31
C ASP A 143 17.31 18.95 11.72
N GLU A 144 16.80 18.60 12.90
CA GLU A 144 16.72 17.22 13.36
C GLU A 144 15.66 16.42 12.62
N PHE A 145 14.50 17.00 12.31
CA PHE A 145 13.52 16.33 11.45
C PHE A 145 14.12 16.00 10.08
N PHE A 146 14.84 16.95 9.48
CA PHE A 146 15.45 16.75 8.17
C PHE A 146 16.64 15.78 8.21
N SER A 147 17.41 15.74 9.29
CA SER A 147 18.52 14.77 9.42
C SER A 147 18.01 13.33 9.49
N VAL A 148 16.85 13.10 10.10
CA VAL A 148 16.19 11.78 10.11
C VAL A 148 15.70 11.39 8.71
N VAL A 149 15.07 12.32 7.98
CA VAL A 149 14.66 12.08 6.58
C VAL A 149 15.87 11.72 5.71
N GLU A 150 16.96 12.48 5.81
CA GLU A 150 18.20 12.20 5.07
C GLU A 150 18.80 10.85 5.45
N GLN A 151 18.80 10.49 6.73
CA GLN A 151 19.27 9.19 7.19
C GLN A 151 18.48 8.04 6.55
N HIS A 152 17.15 8.13 6.48
CA HIS A 152 16.34 7.10 5.84
C HIS A 152 16.67 6.98 4.34
N ALA A 153 16.97 8.10 3.68
CA ALA A 153 17.33 8.12 2.26
C ALA A 153 18.70 7.46 2.04
N GLU A 154 19.68 7.73 2.91
CA GLU A 154 20.98 7.06 2.92
C GLU A 154 20.89 5.56 3.17
N ASP A 155 19.96 5.14 4.03
CA ASP A 155 19.74 3.74 4.38
C ASP A 155 19.08 2.94 3.24
N GLY A 156 18.56 3.62 2.22
CA GLY A 156 18.00 3.03 1.00
C GLY A 156 16.49 2.83 1.00
N VAL A 157 15.76 3.63 1.78
CA VAL A 157 14.29 3.65 1.71
C VAL A 157 13.82 4.20 0.36
N ASP A 158 12.92 3.50 -0.32
CA ASP A 158 12.44 3.84 -1.66
C ASP A 158 11.37 4.94 -1.67
N PHE A 159 10.51 4.96 -0.65
CA PHE A 159 9.49 5.99 -0.49
C PHE A 159 9.29 6.42 0.95
N MET A 160 8.93 7.67 1.17
CA MET A 160 8.73 8.21 2.51
C MET A 160 7.39 8.89 2.64
N THR A 161 6.63 8.50 3.66
CA THR A 161 5.41 9.17 4.07
C THR A 161 5.76 10.47 4.79
N ILE A 162 5.48 11.60 4.15
CA ILE A 162 5.70 12.93 4.71
C ILE A 162 4.38 13.70 4.77
N HIS A 163 3.98 14.10 5.97
CA HIS A 163 2.71 14.76 6.26
C HIS A 163 2.78 16.27 6.01
N ALA A 164 3.29 16.69 4.84
CA ALA A 164 3.45 18.10 4.49
C ALA A 164 2.11 18.84 4.24
N GLY A 165 1.00 18.11 4.11
CA GLY A 165 -0.35 18.69 3.96
C GLY A 165 -0.96 19.26 5.25
N MET A 166 -0.45 18.86 6.42
CA MET A 166 -0.84 19.41 7.73
C MET A 166 -0.17 20.78 7.94
N ASN A 167 -0.57 21.80 7.18
CA ASN A 167 -0.12 23.17 7.39
C ASN A 167 -1.04 23.93 8.35
N ARG A 168 -0.74 25.19 8.69
CA ARG A 168 -1.58 26.00 9.60
C ARG A 168 -3.03 26.18 9.12
N ALA A 169 -3.27 26.21 7.81
CA ALA A 169 -4.63 26.31 7.27
C ALA A 169 -5.44 25.03 7.56
N THR A 170 -4.84 23.87 7.29
CA THR A 170 -5.37 22.54 7.61
C THR A 170 -5.56 22.35 9.11
N ALA A 171 -4.56 22.70 9.93
CA ALA A 171 -4.65 22.68 11.38
C ALA A 171 -5.79 23.56 11.90
N GLY A 172 -5.95 24.77 11.32
CA GLY A 172 -7.07 25.65 11.62
C GLY A 172 -8.43 25.07 11.20
N ARG A 173 -8.49 24.34 10.08
CA ARG A 173 -9.71 23.66 9.61
C ARG A 173 -10.17 22.60 10.61
N ILE A 174 -9.25 21.78 11.12
CA ILE A 174 -9.53 20.76 12.14
C ILE A 174 -10.08 21.39 13.42
N LYS A 175 -9.48 22.48 13.92
CA LYS A 175 -9.96 23.16 15.13
C LYS A 175 -11.36 23.76 14.97
N ARG A 176 -11.72 24.21 13.76
CA ARG A 176 -13.05 24.79 13.47
C ARG A 176 -14.13 23.74 13.22
N ASN A 177 -13.74 22.56 12.74
CA ASN A 177 -14.63 21.45 12.41
C ASN A 177 -14.26 20.24 13.26
N PRO A 178 -14.71 20.18 14.53
CA PRO A 178 -14.38 19.08 15.41
C PRO A 178 -14.90 17.75 14.84
N ARG A 179 -14.03 16.76 14.83
CA ARG A 179 -14.29 15.39 14.38
C ARG A 179 -14.69 14.49 15.54
N LEU A 180 -15.38 13.39 15.25
CA LEU A 180 -15.68 12.35 16.23
C LEU A 180 -14.39 11.67 16.74
N THR A 181 -13.44 11.43 15.84
CA THR A 181 -12.17 10.73 16.15
C THR A 181 -10.91 11.60 16.11
N ASN A 182 -11.07 12.93 16.00
CA ASN A 182 -9.95 13.88 15.87
C ASN A 182 -8.99 13.50 14.72
N ILE A 183 -7.68 13.59 14.97
CA ILE A 183 -6.60 13.17 14.05
C ILE A 183 -6.15 11.78 14.46
N VAL A 184 -6.39 10.78 13.62
CA VAL A 184 -5.96 9.39 13.85
C VAL A 184 -4.63 9.04 13.16
N SER A 185 -4.13 9.90 12.28
CA SER A 185 -2.78 9.75 11.75
C SER A 185 -1.75 10.00 12.84
N ARG A 186 -0.92 8.99 13.17
CA ARG A 186 0.17 9.16 14.12
C ARG A 186 1.14 10.26 13.69
N GLY A 187 1.55 10.27 12.42
CA GLY A 187 2.49 11.27 11.92
C GLY A 187 1.85 12.65 11.85
N GLY A 188 0.59 12.70 11.42
CA GLY A 188 -0.22 13.91 11.40
C GLY A 188 -0.44 14.53 12.78
N SER A 189 -0.76 13.72 13.78
CA SER A 189 -1.04 14.19 15.14
C SER A 189 0.22 14.66 15.86
N LEU A 190 1.35 13.97 15.70
CA LEU A 190 2.65 14.42 16.21
C LEU A 190 3.07 15.75 15.58
N LEU A 191 2.87 15.91 14.28
CA LEU A 191 3.24 17.14 13.58
C LEU A 191 2.33 18.31 13.97
N PHE A 192 1.01 18.08 14.04
CA PHE A 192 0.07 19.06 14.56
C PHE A 192 0.44 19.49 15.99
N ALA A 193 0.72 18.53 16.88
CA ALA A 193 1.13 18.83 18.26
C ALA A 193 2.43 19.66 18.31
N TRP A 194 3.43 19.32 17.48
CA TRP A 194 4.67 20.08 17.39
C TRP A 194 4.44 21.53 16.96
N MET A 195 3.59 21.74 15.93
CA MET A 195 3.23 23.07 15.44
C MET A 195 2.55 23.91 16.53
N GLU A 196 1.62 23.32 17.28
CA GLU A 196 0.90 24.01 18.36
C GLU A 196 1.79 24.34 19.56
N MET A 197 2.71 23.44 19.93
CA MET A 197 3.63 23.64 21.05
C MET A 197 4.67 24.73 20.77
N ASN A 198 5.07 24.90 19.51
CA ASN A 198 6.11 25.84 19.10
C ASN A 198 5.55 27.13 18.48
N ASP A 199 4.24 27.21 18.21
CA ASP A 199 3.63 28.24 17.37
C ASP A 199 4.44 28.44 16.06
N GLN A 200 4.67 27.33 15.34
CA GLN A 200 5.41 27.30 14.08
C GLN A 200 4.58 26.64 12.96
N GLU A 201 4.96 26.91 11.72
CA GLU A 201 4.42 26.17 10.56
C GLU A 201 5.03 24.76 10.51
N ASN A 202 4.36 23.85 9.82
CA ASN A 202 4.89 22.52 9.55
C ASN A 202 6.25 22.60 8.83
N PRO A 203 7.33 22.04 9.40
CA PRO A 203 8.68 22.13 8.83
C PRO A 203 8.79 21.52 7.44
N PHE A 204 8.06 20.44 7.16
CA PHE A 204 8.06 19.81 5.85
C PHE A 204 7.27 20.61 4.81
N TYR A 205 6.32 21.44 5.23
CA TYR A 205 5.60 22.36 4.34
C TYR A 205 6.41 23.64 4.08
N GLU A 206 6.91 24.27 5.14
CA GLU A 206 7.67 25.53 5.09
C GLU A 206 8.98 25.36 4.32
N TYR A 207 9.72 24.28 4.60
CA TYR A 207 11.02 23.97 3.99
C TYR A 207 10.92 22.86 2.94
N TYR A 208 9.80 22.78 2.21
CA TYR A 208 9.55 21.69 1.26
C TYR A 208 10.66 21.56 0.20
N ASP A 209 11.29 22.64 -0.24
CA ASP A 209 12.36 22.57 -1.24
C ASP A 209 13.61 21.81 -0.70
N ARG A 210 13.91 21.92 0.60
CA ARG A 210 14.96 21.14 1.26
C ARG A 210 14.63 19.63 1.26
N LEU A 211 13.35 19.29 1.39
CA LEU A 211 12.89 17.90 1.30
C LEU A 211 13.11 17.36 -0.13
N LEU A 212 12.79 18.18 -1.13
CA LEU A 212 12.98 17.82 -2.54
C LEU A 212 14.46 17.61 -2.88
N ASP A 213 15.38 18.41 -2.33
CA ASP A 213 16.82 18.23 -2.52
C ASP A 213 17.29 16.83 -2.05
N ILE A 214 16.79 16.35 -0.91
CA ILE A 214 17.08 14.99 -0.41
C ILE A 214 16.48 13.96 -1.37
N CYS A 215 15.20 14.08 -1.71
CA CYS A 215 14.53 13.11 -2.57
C CYS A 215 15.17 12.98 -3.96
N GLU A 216 15.56 14.11 -4.57
CA GLU A 216 16.22 14.15 -5.88
C GLU A 216 17.63 13.51 -5.84
N THR A 217 18.35 13.69 -4.73
CA THR A 217 19.69 13.12 -4.54
C THR A 217 19.65 11.58 -4.57
N TYR A 218 18.67 10.99 -3.89
CA TYR A 218 18.60 9.54 -3.67
C TYR A 218 17.59 8.80 -4.57
N ASP A 219 16.73 9.51 -5.33
CA ASP A 219 15.55 8.96 -6.04
C ASP A 219 14.51 8.37 -5.08
N VAL A 220 14.28 9.08 -3.96
CA VAL A 220 13.20 8.73 -3.01
C VAL A 220 11.88 9.27 -3.55
N THR A 221 10.88 8.40 -3.62
CA THR A 221 9.50 8.81 -3.96
C THR A 221 8.83 9.41 -2.72
N LEU A 222 8.21 10.59 -2.86
CA LEU A 222 7.39 11.14 -1.79
C LEU A 222 6.03 10.48 -1.78
N SER A 223 5.70 9.83 -0.66
CA SER A 223 4.33 9.47 -0.32
C SER A 223 3.76 10.63 0.50
N LEU A 224 2.96 11.48 -0.13
CA LEU A 224 2.41 12.64 0.57
C LEU A 224 1.30 12.17 1.51
N GLY A 225 1.61 12.18 2.81
CA GLY A 225 0.81 11.56 3.86
C GLY A 225 -0.52 12.28 4.13
N ASP A 226 -1.51 11.50 4.56
CA ASP A 226 -2.88 11.92 4.83
C ASP A 226 -3.12 12.19 6.32
N ALA A 227 -2.51 13.26 6.85
CA ALA A 227 -2.62 13.60 8.26
C ALA A 227 -4.07 13.73 8.74
N CYS A 228 -4.95 14.21 7.86
CA CYS A 228 -6.37 14.41 8.10
C CYS A 228 -7.23 13.26 7.55
N ARG A 229 -6.71 12.04 7.37
CA ARG A 229 -7.60 10.92 7.05
C ARG A 229 -8.68 10.68 8.12
N PRO A 230 -9.87 10.21 7.73
CA PRO A 230 -10.94 9.87 8.67
C PRO A 230 -10.61 8.58 9.45
N GLY A 231 -10.80 8.62 10.77
CA GLY A 231 -10.65 7.48 11.68
C GLY A 231 -11.96 6.79 12.05
N CYS A 232 -13.06 7.26 11.51
CA CYS A 232 -14.36 6.61 11.55
C CYS A 232 -15.17 7.00 10.33
N THR A 233 -16.20 6.23 10.04
CA THR A 233 -17.13 6.47 8.93
C THR A 233 -17.87 7.81 9.03
N HIS A 234 -18.01 8.39 10.23
CA HIS A 234 -18.65 9.69 10.43
C HIS A 234 -17.82 10.86 9.92
N ASP A 235 -16.49 10.76 10.05
CA ASP A 235 -15.56 11.84 9.71
C ASP A 235 -15.13 11.81 8.23
N ALA A 236 -15.66 10.85 7.45
CA ALA A 236 -15.28 10.59 6.07
C ALA A 236 -15.65 11.74 5.13
N THR A 237 -14.74 12.07 4.21
CA THR A 237 -14.90 13.12 3.18
C THR A 237 -15.24 14.50 3.77
N ASP A 238 -14.82 14.77 5.00
CA ASP A 238 -15.07 16.05 5.66
C ASP A 238 -14.18 17.19 5.11
N ALA A 239 -14.42 18.40 5.62
CA ALA A 239 -13.69 19.57 5.18
C ALA A 239 -12.19 19.53 5.51
N ALA A 240 -11.76 18.87 6.60
CA ALA A 240 -10.34 18.77 6.95
C ALA A 240 -9.59 17.83 6.01
N GLN A 241 -10.21 16.69 5.64
CA GLN A 241 -9.64 15.76 4.67
C GLN A 241 -9.47 16.43 3.30
N ILE A 242 -10.50 17.16 2.84
CA ILE A 242 -10.45 17.80 1.52
C ILE A 242 -9.48 18.99 1.50
N GLU A 243 -9.37 19.77 2.57
CA GLU A 243 -8.39 20.86 2.69
C GLU A 243 -6.95 20.34 2.54
N GLU A 244 -6.63 19.24 3.23
CA GLU A 244 -5.33 18.61 3.09
C GLU A 244 -5.11 18.11 1.66
N LEU A 245 -6.06 17.39 1.09
CA LEU A 245 -5.95 16.83 -0.27
C LEU A 245 -5.68 17.90 -1.33
N ILE A 246 -6.30 19.08 -1.22
CA ILE A 246 -6.02 20.24 -2.08
C ILE A 246 -4.54 20.63 -1.96
N THR A 247 -4.06 20.77 -0.72
CA THR A 247 -2.65 21.10 -0.43
C THR A 247 -1.70 20.05 -1.02
N LEU A 248 -2.02 18.76 -0.90
CA LEU A 248 -1.19 17.68 -1.45
C LEU A 248 -1.07 17.78 -2.98
N GLY A 249 -2.15 18.16 -3.68
CA GLY A 249 -2.11 18.43 -5.13
C GLY A 249 -1.17 19.58 -5.51
N GLU A 250 -1.12 20.65 -4.71
CA GLU A 250 -0.19 21.76 -4.92
C GLU A 250 1.27 21.35 -4.70
N LEU A 251 1.54 20.61 -3.62
CA LEU A 251 2.85 20.07 -3.30
C LEU A 251 3.33 19.08 -4.38
N THR A 252 2.42 18.30 -4.95
CA THR A 252 2.70 17.38 -6.07
C THR A 252 3.31 18.12 -7.26
N LYS A 253 2.71 19.25 -7.69
CA LYS A 253 3.28 20.04 -8.80
C LYS A 253 4.66 20.60 -8.47
N ARG A 254 4.87 21.03 -7.22
CA ARG A 254 6.18 21.52 -6.76
C ARG A 254 7.23 20.42 -6.83
N ALA A 255 6.95 19.22 -6.32
CA ALA A 255 7.83 18.06 -6.41
C ALA A 255 8.11 17.66 -7.86
N TRP A 256 7.08 17.61 -8.71
CA TRP A 256 7.24 17.33 -10.13
C TRP A 256 8.10 18.37 -10.84
N SER A 257 8.06 19.65 -10.47
CA SER A 257 8.96 20.66 -11.06
C SER A 257 10.45 20.40 -10.76
N ARG A 258 10.74 19.64 -9.70
CA ARG A 258 12.06 19.17 -9.28
C ARG A 258 12.34 17.71 -9.68
N ASN A 259 11.53 17.13 -10.58
CA ASN A 259 11.61 15.73 -11.00
C ASN A 259 11.51 14.71 -9.85
N VAL A 260 10.93 15.07 -8.70
CA VAL A 260 10.71 14.14 -7.60
C VAL A 260 9.41 13.37 -7.87
N GLN A 261 9.47 12.04 -7.75
CA GLN A 261 8.32 11.16 -7.90
C GLN A 261 7.37 11.33 -6.71
N VAL A 262 6.06 11.30 -6.95
CA VAL A 262 5.05 11.51 -5.90
C VAL A 262 3.92 10.49 -6.05
N MET A 263 3.49 9.94 -4.92
CA MET A 263 2.17 9.33 -4.73
C MET A 263 1.46 9.99 -3.55
N ILE A 264 0.13 9.91 -3.54
CA ILE A 264 -0.73 10.55 -2.53
C ILE A 264 -1.25 9.49 -1.59
N GLU A 265 -1.23 9.72 -0.28
CA GLU A 265 -1.94 8.87 0.69
C GLU A 265 -3.39 9.30 0.85
N GLY A 266 -4.25 8.35 1.19
CA GLY A 266 -5.69 8.55 1.22
C GLY A 266 -6.43 7.72 2.26
N PRO A 267 -7.74 8.00 2.40
CA PRO A 267 -8.54 7.74 3.59
C PRO A 267 -8.47 6.33 4.17
N GLY A 268 -8.73 6.30 5.49
CA GLY A 268 -8.88 5.11 6.30
C GLY A 268 -10.32 4.60 6.39
N HIS A 269 -11.23 5.31 7.06
CA HIS A 269 -12.59 4.83 7.30
C HIS A 269 -13.62 5.58 6.44
N MET A 270 -14.44 4.87 5.67
CA MET A 270 -15.39 5.47 4.74
C MET A 270 -16.59 4.56 4.48
N VAL A 271 -17.80 5.11 4.47
CA VAL A 271 -18.96 4.34 3.98
C VAL A 271 -18.84 4.08 2.48
N LEU A 272 -19.34 2.93 2.02
CA LEU A 272 -19.20 2.46 0.62
C LEU A 272 -19.55 3.51 -0.43
N THR A 273 -20.60 4.30 -0.19
CA THR A 273 -21.12 5.29 -1.15
C THR A 273 -20.19 6.47 -1.39
N GLU A 274 -19.23 6.71 -0.52
CA GLU A 274 -18.32 7.87 -0.61
C GLU A 274 -17.01 7.53 -1.33
N ILE A 275 -16.62 6.25 -1.36
CA ILE A 275 -15.31 5.81 -1.85
C ILE A 275 -15.07 6.27 -3.29
N ALA A 276 -15.99 5.99 -4.21
CA ALA A 276 -15.81 6.33 -5.62
C ALA A 276 -15.70 7.85 -5.86
N ALA A 277 -16.45 8.65 -5.09
CA ALA A 277 -16.35 10.11 -5.17
C ALA A 277 -15.00 10.61 -4.67
N ASN A 278 -14.48 10.03 -3.57
CA ASN A 278 -13.19 10.37 -3.02
C ASN A 278 -12.03 10.05 -3.99
N MET A 279 -12.04 8.87 -4.61
CA MET A 279 -11.06 8.51 -5.64
C MET A 279 -11.06 9.52 -6.80
N LYS A 280 -12.25 9.94 -7.26
CA LYS A 280 -12.38 10.93 -8.33
C LYS A 280 -11.89 12.31 -7.91
N LEU A 281 -12.11 12.71 -6.66
CA LEU A 281 -11.61 13.98 -6.12
C LEU A 281 -10.08 14.00 -6.10
N GLU A 282 -9.44 12.95 -5.56
CA GLU A 282 -7.99 12.85 -5.55
C GLU A 282 -7.43 12.92 -6.97
N LYS A 283 -7.88 12.06 -7.89
CA LYS A 283 -7.34 12.03 -9.25
C LYS A 283 -7.46 13.38 -9.96
N ARG A 284 -8.51 14.15 -9.65
CA ARG A 284 -8.69 15.49 -10.19
C ARG A 284 -7.76 16.52 -9.56
N LEU A 285 -7.71 16.57 -8.23
CA LEU A 285 -6.97 17.58 -7.46
C LEU A 285 -5.46 17.35 -7.52
N CYS A 286 -5.03 16.09 -7.53
CA CYS A 286 -3.64 15.65 -7.52
C CYS A 286 -3.14 15.18 -8.90
N HIS A 287 -3.85 15.58 -9.97
CA HIS A 287 -3.38 15.45 -11.35
C HIS A 287 -3.14 14.02 -11.84
N ASN A 288 -3.89 13.06 -11.29
CA ASN A 288 -3.73 11.62 -11.49
C ASN A 288 -2.38 11.07 -10.99
N ALA A 289 -1.77 11.68 -9.99
CA ALA A 289 -0.71 11.02 -9.22
C ALA A 289 -1.21 9.65 -8.70
N PRO A 290 -0.33 8.66 -8.53
CA PRO A 290 -0.71 7.38 -7.95
C PRO A 290 -1.33 7.56 -6.56
N PHE A 291 -2.40 6.82 -6.28
CA PHE A 291 -3.16 6.95 -5.04
C PHE A 291 -3.01 5.72 -4.15
N TYR A 292 -2.56 5.94 -2.92
CA TYR A 292 -2.22 4.94 -1.91
C TYR A 292 -3.19 5.03 -0.73
N VAL A 293 -4.04 4.02 -0.53
CA VAL A 293 -5.15 4.10 0.46
C VAL A 293 -5.03 3.03 1.54
N LEU A 294 -5.43 3.37 2.78
CA LEU A 294 -5.46 2.45 3.91
C LEU A 294 -6.82 1.77 4.03
N GLY A 295 -6.99 0.60 3.40
CA GLY A 295 -8.30 -0.04 3.24
C GLY A 295 -9.03 0.53 2.02
N PRO A 296 -10.09 1.36 2.16
CA PRO A 296 -10.67 1.89 3.41
C PRO A 296 -11.60 0.92 4.15
N LEU A 297 -11.71 1.06 5.47
CA LEU A 297 -12.66 0.32 6.30
C LEU A 297 -14.08 0.84 6.07
N VAL A 298 -14.99 -0.07 5.68
CA VAL A 298 -16.36 0.29 5.28
C VAL A 298 -17.35 0.38 6.45
N THR A 299 -16.92 -0.04 7.63
CA THR A 299 -17.72 -0.03 8.86
C THR A 299 -16.81 -0.13 10.09
N ASP A 300 -17.19 0.52 11.19
CA ASP A 300 -16.36 0.66 12.40
C ASP A 300 -16.68 -0.37 13.50
N ILE A 301 -17.59 -1.31 13.23
CA ILE A 301 -18.22 -2.16 14.26
C ILE A 301 -17.65 -3.59 14.32
N ALA A 302 -16.59 -3.89 13.57
CA ALA A 302 -16.04 -5.23 13.44
C ALA A 302 -14.53 -5.34 13.76
N PRO A 303 -14.03 -4.73 14.86
CA PRO A 303 -12.64 -4.92 15.27
C PRO A 303 -12.36 -6.41 15.47
N GLY A 304 -11.18 -6.87 15.02
CA GLY A 304 -10.86 -8.29 14.86
C GLY A 304 -11.10 -8.83 13.45
N TYR A 305 -11.87 -8.11 12.63
CA TYR A 305 -12.20 -8.46 11.24
C TYR A 305 -11.95 -7.29 10.29
N ASP A 306 -11.12 -6.33 10.68
CA ASP A 306 -10.89 -5.12 9.87
C ASP A 306 -10.16 -5.39 8.56
N HIS A 307 -9.41 -6.49 8.46
CA HIS A 307 -8.92 -7.01 7.17
C HIS A 307 -10.05 -7.31 6.18
N ILE A 308 -11.25 -7.69 6.64
CA ILE A 308 -12.44 -7.92 5.79
C ILE A 308 -13.12 -6.59 5.47
N THR A 309 -13.36 -5.75 6.48
CA THR A 309 -14.04 -4.45 6.29
C THR A 309 -13.24 -3.57 5.32
N SER A 310 -11.91 -3.58 5.46
CA SER A 310 -10.98 -2.88 4.58
C SER A 310 -10.87 -3.50 3.18
N ALA A 311 -10.89 -4.84 3.05
CA ALA A 311 -10.82 -5.48 1.73
C ALA A 311 -12.03 -5.13 0.85
N ILE A 312 -13.22 -4.98 1.44
CA ILE A 312 -14.41 -4.52 0.72
C ILE A 312 -14.18 -3.11 0.17
N GLY A 313 -13.72 -2.18 1.03
CA GLY A 313 -13.48 -0.81 0.60
C GLY A 313 -12.31 -0.71 -0.38
N GLY A 314 -11.24 -1.47 -0.16
CA GLY A 314 -10.05 -1.51 -1.01
C GLY A 314 -10.33 -2.04 -2.41
N ALA A 315 -11.20 -3.05 -2.55
CA ALA A 315 -11.63 -3.52 -3.87
C ALA A 315 -12.38 -2.42 -4.64
N ILE A 316 -13.26 -1.67 -3.97
CA ILE A 316 -14.00 -0.57 -4.57
C ILE A 316 -13.06 0.60 -4.90
N ALA A 317 -12.22 1.01 -3.95
CA ALA A 317 -11.24 2.07 -4.13
C ALA A 317 -10.31 1.75 -5.30
N GLY A 318 -9.74 0.54 -5.34
CA GLY A 318 -8.89 0.07 -6.43
C GLY A 318 -9.60 0.07 -7.78
N SER A 319 -10.86 -0.39 -7.83
CA SER A 319 -11.66 -0.35 -9.07
C SER A 319 -11.97 1.07 -9.55
N CYS A 320 -11.93 2.06 -8.65
CA CYS A 320 -12.32 3.45 -8.90
C CYS A 320 -11.13 4.42 -8.99
N GLY A 321 -9.89 3.96 -8.82
CA GLY A 321 -8.70 4.81 -9.01
C GLY A 321 -7.58 4.65 -7.98
N ALA A 322 -7.74 3.89 -6.90
CA ALA A 322 -6.59 3.57 -6.04
C ALA A 322 -5.62 2.63 -6.79
N ASP A 323 -4.32 2.93 -6.69
CA ASP A 323 -3.27 2.17 -7.39
C ASP A 323 -2.49 1.27 -6.43
N PHE A 324 -2.56 1.59 -5.14
CA PHE A 324 -1.79 0.97 -4.08
C PHE A 324 -2.66 0.84 -2.83
N LEU A 325 -2.75 -0.36 -2.26
CA LEU A 325 -3.55 -0.63 -1.08
C LEU A 325 -2.63 -0.93 0.10
N CYS A 326 -2.70 -0.11 1.15
CA CYS A 326 -2.14 -0.51 2.43
C CYS A 326 -3.06 -1.56 3.02
N TYR A 327 -2.50 -2.71 3.35
CA TYR A 327 -3.28 -3.75 3.99
C TYR A 327 -3.80 -3.30 5.37
N VAL A 328 -4.78 -4.03 5.87
CA VAL A 328 -5.22 -3.92 7.26
C VAL A 328 -5.26 -5.34 7.80
N THR A 329 -4.79 -5.52 9.03
CA THR A 329 -4.70 -6.85 9.65
C THR A 329 -5.94 -7.13 10.51
N PRO A 330 -6.22 -8.39 10.88
CA PRO A 330 -7.21 -8.68 11.92
C PRO A 330 -6.91 -7.97 13.26
N ALA A 331 -5.65 -7.65 13.54
CA ALA A 331 -5.20 -7.00 14.76
C ALA A 331 -5.41 -5.48 14.79
N GLU A 332 -5.84 -4.87 13.68
CA GLU A 332 -6.10 -3.42 13.62
C GLU A 332 -7.05 -2.99 14.74
N HIS A 333 -6.77 -1.83 15.33
CA HIS A 333 -7.48 -1.27 16.50
C HIS A 333 -7.39 -2.10 17.81
N LEU A 334 -6.62 -3.20 17.83
CA LEU A 334 -6.57 -4.10 18.98
C LEU A 334 -5.15 -4.31 19.52
N ARG A 335 -4.17 -4.61 18.67
CA ARG A 335 -2.79 -4.92 19.07
C ARG A 335 -1.82 -4.82 17.90
N LEU A 336 -0.53 -5.04 18.16
CA LEU A 336 0.43 -5.32 17.09
C LEU A 336 0.13 -6.68 16.43
N PRO A 337 0.16 -6.76 15.09
CA PRO A 337 -0.11 -7.98 14.37
C PRO A 337 1.00 -9.01 14.58
N ASP A 338 0.63 -10.27 14.76
CA ASP A 338 1.56 -11.40 14.70
C ASP A 338 1.75 -11.89 13.25
N VAL A 339 2.55 -12.94 13.06
CA VAL A 339 2.82 -13.52 11.74
C VAL A 339 1.56 -14.00 11.01
N ASN A 340 0.57 -14.53 11.73
CA ASN A 340 -0.69 -14.98 11.12
C ASN A 340 -1.57 -13.80 10.74
N ASP A 341 -1.64 -12.77 11.59
CA ASP A 341 -2.37 -11.53 11.28
C ASP A 341 -1.82 -10.88 10.00
N VAL A 342 -0.49 -10.85 9.84
CA VAL A 342 0.18 -10.36 8.63
C VAL A 342 -0.21 -11.21 7.42
N LYS A 343 -0.17 -12.55 7.53
CA LYS A 343 -0.58 -13.46 6.45
C LYS A 343 -2.03 -13.20 6.03
N GLU A 344 -2.95 -13.10 6.98
CA GLU A 344 -4.38 -12.84 6.69
C GLU A 344 -4.60 -11.47 6.04
N GLY A 345 -3.91 -10.43 6.53
CA GLY A 345 -3.94 -9.09 5.93
C GLY A 345 -3.43 -9.09 4.49
N ILE A 346 -2.31 -9.76 4.20
CA ILE A 346 -1.76 -9.87 2.84
C ILE A 346 -2.76 -10.57 1.92
N ILE A 347 -3.33 -11.69 2.34
CA ILE A 347 -4.31 -12.44 1.52
C ILE A 347 -5.54 -11.58 1.24
N ALA A 348 -6.08 -10.89 2.25
CA ALA A 348 -7.24 -10.02 2.08
C ALA A 348 -6.96 -8.87 1.11
N ALA A 349 -5.83 -8.19 1.26
CA ALA A 349 -5.41 -7.10 0.37
C ALA A 349 -5.14 -7.58 -1.07
N ARG A 350 -4.50 -8.74 -1.25
CA ARG A 350 -4.26 -9.33 -2.58
C ARG A 350 -5.56 -9.72 -3.29
N ILE A 351 -6.54 -10.24 -2.55
CA ILE A 351 -7.88 -10.51 -3.10
C ILE A 351 -8.54 -9.21 -3.55
N ALA A 352 -8.48 -8.16 -2.72
CA ALA A 352 -9.05 -6.85 -3.06
C ALA A 352 -8.37 -6.21 -4.28
N ALA A 353 -7.03 -6.24 -4.32
CA ALA A 353 -6.22 -5.75 -5.44
C ALA A 353 -6.54 -6.50 -6.74
N HIS A 354 -6.64 -7.83 -6.70
CA HIS A 354 -6.99 -8.62 -7.87
C HIS A 354 -8.43 -8.38 -8.34
N ALA A 355 -9.38 -8.24 -7.42
CA ALA A 355 -10.76 -7.87 -7.75
C ALA A 355 -10.84 -6.49 -8.43
N ALA A 356 -10.05 -5.52 -7.96
CA ALA A 356 -9.90 -4.23 -8.61
C ALA A 356 -9.27 -4.36 -10.01
N ASP A 357 -8.27 -5.22 -10.18
CA ASP A 357 -7.61 -5.44 -11.47
C ASP A 357 -8.53 -6.09 -12.51
N LEU A 358 -9.42 -7.01 -12.10
CA LEU A 358 -10.49 -7.53 -12.94
C LEU A 358 -11.44 -6.41 -13.40
N ALA A 359 -11.85 -5.53 -12.49
CA ALA A 359 -12.72 -4.40 -12.81
C ALA A 359 -12.06 -3.38 -13.75
N LYS A 360 -10.74 -3.15 -13.59
CA LYS A 360 -9.93 -2.29 -14.46
C LYS A 360 -9.59 -2.93 -15.81
N GLY A 361 -9.79 -4.24 -15.97
CA GLY A 361 -9.42 -4.97 -17.18
C GLY A 361 -7.90 -5.10 -17.37
N ILE A 362 -7.14 -5.25 -16.27
CA ILE A 362 -5.69 -5.36 -16.35
C ILE A 362 -5.27 -6.65 -17.10
N PRO A 363 -4.32 -6.58 -18.06
CA PRO A 363 -3.91 -7.74 -18.84
C PRO A 363 -3.47 -8.95 -17.99
N GLY A 364 -4.12 -10.09 -18.21
CA GLY A 364 -3.83 -11.34 -17.49
C GLY A 364 -4.60 -11.56 -16.19
N ALA A 365 -5.35 -10.57 -15.68
CA ALA A 365 -6.18 -10.75 -14.49
C ALA A 365 -7.30 -11.77 -14.77
N GLN A 366 -8.08 -11.57 -15.84
CA GLN A 366 -9.15 -12.50 -16.24
C GLN A 366 -8.62 -13.90 -16.59
N ASP A 367 -7.43 -13.98 -17.21
CA ASP A 367 -6.83 -15.27 -17.58
C ASP A 367 -6.59 -16.16 -16.34
N TRP A 368 -6.26 -15.56 -15.19
CA TRP A 368 -6.07 -16.29 -13.93
C TRP A 368 -7.39 -16.87 -13.41
N ASP A 369 -8.47 -16.07 -13.37
CA ASP A 369 -9.82 -16.51 -12.99
C ASP A 369 -10.38 -17.59 -13.92
N ASP A 370 -10.17 -17.42 -15.22
CA ASP A 370 -10.62 -18.37 -16.24
C ASP A 370 -9.87 -19.70 -16.12
N ALA A 371 -8.55 -19.66 -15.87
CA ALA A 371 -7.76 -20.86 -15.61
C ALA A 371 -8.24 -21.60 -14.34
N MET A 372 -8.48 -20.87 -13.25
CA MET A 372 -9.03 -21.42 -12.01
C MET A 372 -10.42 -22.04 -12.25
N SER A 373 -11.29 -21.34 -12.97
CA SER A 373 -12.66 -21.79 -13.27
C SER A 373 -12.65 -23.03 -14.16
N LYS A 374 -11.76 -23.08 -15.15
CA LYS A 374 -11.56 -24.24 -16.02
C LYS A 374 -11.09 -25.45 -15.21
N ALA A 375 -10.13 -25.27 -14.30
CA ALA A 375 -9.68 -26.34 -13.40
C ALA A 375 -10.83 -26.84 -12.51
N ARG A 376 -11.69 -25.93 -12.01
CA ARG A 376 -12.88 -26.26 -11.21
C ARG A 376 -13.90 -27.11 -11.96
N VAL A 377 -14.20 -26.76 -13.22
CA VAL A 377 -15.12 -27.55 -14.07
C VAL A 377 -14.50 -28.91 -14.43
N ASN A 378 -13.19 -28.96 -14.63
CA ASN A 378 -12.47 -30.21 -14.88
C ASN A 378 -12.33 -31.10 -13.65
N VAL A 379 -12.63 -30.55 -12.47
CA VAL A 379 -12.40 -31.13 -11.15
C VAL A 379 -10.94 -31.52 -10.93
N ASP A 380 -10.05 -30.66 -11.41
CA ASP A 380 -8.60 -30.77 -11.29
C ASP A 380 -8.14 -29.98 -10.06
N PHE A 381 -8.16 -30.65 -8.90
CA PHE A 381 -7.82 -30.03 -7.63
C PHE A 381 -6.36 -29.60 -7.54
N ASP A 382 -5.42 -30.34 -8.15
CA ASP A 382 -4.01 -29.96 -8.11
C ASP A 382 -3.77 -28.66 -8.88
N THR A 383 -4.39 -28.50 -10.06
CA THR A 383 -4.34 -27.23 -10.78
C THR A 383 -5.06 -26.12 -10.00
N MET A 384 -6.25 -26.36 -9.44
CA MET A 384 -6.96 -25.37 -8.61
C MET A 384 -6.09 -24.90 -7.43
N ILE A 385 -5.46 -25.82 -6.71
CA ILE A 385 -4.60 -25.51 -5.56
C ILE A 385 -3.40 -24.69 -6.01
N SER A 386 -2.74 -25.07 -7.11
CA SER A 386 -1.57 -24.35 -7.63
C SER A 386 -1.89 -22.92 -8.07
N LEU A 387 -3.12 -22.68 -8.55
CA LEU A 387 -3.61 -21.38 -8.98
C LEU A 387 -4.20 -20.54 -7.84
N ALA A 388 -4.38 -21.09 -6.63
CA ALA A 388 -4.96 -20.33 -5.53
C ALA A 388 -4.01 -19.20 -5.07
N ILE A 389 -4.58 -18.10 -4.55
CA ILE A 389 -3.78 -17.02 -3.94
C ILE A 389 -3.01 -17.55 -2.71
N ASP A 390 -3.61 -18.51 -1.97
CA ASP A 390 -2.98 -19.26 -0.88
C ASP A 390 -3.10 -20.78 -1.15
N PRO A 391 -2.15 -21.36 -1.92
CA PRO A 391 -2.13 -22.80 -2.22
C PRO A 391 -2.05 -23.68 -0.97
N GLU A 392 -1.35 -23.22 0.07
CA GLU A 392 -1.16 -23.96 1.32
C GLU A 392 -2.50 -24.13 2.05
N LYS A 393 -3.25 -23.05 2.23
CA LYS A 393 -4.59 -23.11 2.85
C LYS A 393 -5.58 -23.89 2.00
N ALA A 394 -5.55 -23.71 0.67
CA ALA A 394 -6.41 -24.45 -0.25
C ALA A 394 -6.16 -25.97 -0.15
N ARG A 395 -4.90 -26.41 -0.15
CA ARG A 395 -4.52 -27.82 0.02
C ARG A 395 -4.96 -28.37 1.37
N ARG A 396 -4.65 -27.67 2.46
CA ARG A 396 -5.05 -28.06 3.81
C ARG A 396 -6.56 -28.24 3.95
N TYR A 397 -7.36 -27.35 3.36
CA TYR A 397 -8.82 -27.43 3.39
C TYR A 397 -9.36 -28.60 2.55
N TYR A 398 -8.74 -28.88 1.41
CA TYR A 398 -9.13 -30.03 0.59
C TYR A 398 -8.80 -31.36 1.29
N GLU A 399 -7.62 -31.45 1.91
CA GLU A 399 -7.16 -32.67 2.56
C GLU A 399 -7.84 -32.95 3.92
N SER A 400 -8.36 -31.92 4.59
CA SER A 400 -9.06 -32.08 5.87
C SER A 400 -10.40 -32.82 5.75
N SER A 401 -10.96 -32.90 4.53
CA SER A 401 -12.25 -33.53 4.26
C SER A 401 -12.21 -34.26 2.92
N LYS A 402 -11.76 -35.52 2.93
CA LYS A 402 -11.65 -36.32 1.71
C LYS A 402 -13.01 -36.83 1.23
N PRO A 403 -13.39 -36.60 -0.04
CA PRO A 403 -14.62 -37.14 -0.61
C PRO A 403 -14.51 -38.65 -0.82
N GLU A 404 -15.62 -39.37 -0.64
CA GLU A 404 -15.71 -40.80 -1.04
C GLU A 404 -15.66 -40.98 -2.56
N CYS A 405 -16.08 -39.96 -3.30
CA CYS A 405 -16.13 -40.00 -4.75
C CYS A 405 -14.99 -39.19 -5.36
N GLU A 406 -14.13 -39.86 -6.13
CA GLU A 406 -13.04 -39.22 -6.87
C GLU A 406 -13.56 -38.09 -7.78
N GLY A 407 -12.77 -37.01 -7.88
CA GLY A 407 -13.14 -35.84 -8.67
C GLY A 407 -14.39 -35.13 -8.14
N THR A 408 -14.52 -34.99 -6.80
CA THR A 408 -15.56 -34.18 -6.15
C THR A 408 -15.01 -33.52 -4.87
N CYS A 409 -15.81 -32.72 -4.17
CA CYS A 409 -15.54 -32.32 -2.78
C CYS A 409 -16.63 -32.88 -1.86
N THR A 410 -16.42 -32.79 -0.56
CA THR A 410 -17.35 -33.30 0.46
C THR A 410 -18.66 -32.54 0.57
N MET A 411 -18.80 -31.38 -0.10
CA MET A 411 -20.06 -30.63 -0.11
C MET A 411 -21.16 -31.37 -0.89
N CYS A 412 -20.92 -31.73 -2.16
CA CYS A 412 -21.92 -32.41 -3.00
C CYS A 412 -21.70 -33.92 -3.14
N GLY A 413 -20.47 -34.41 -3.01
CA GLY A 413 -20.11 -35.77 -3.41
C GLY A 413 -20.60 -36.09 -4.82
N LYS A 414 -21.36 -37.19 -4.96
CA LYS A 414 -21.91 -37.64 -6.25
C LYS A 414 -22.87 -36.67 -6.94
N MET A 415 -23.42 -35.69 -6.21
CA MET A 415 -24.29 -34.65 -6.77
C MET A 415 -23.51 -33.44 -7.29
N CYS A 416 -22.17 -33.53 -7.42
CA CYS A 416 -21.34 -32.43 -7.90
C CYS A 416 -21.78 -31.96 -9.31
N PRO A 417 -22.21 -30.70 -9.48
CA PRO A 417 -22.71 -30.21 -10.75
C PRO A 417 -21.63 -30.15 -11.82
N ALA A 418 -20.40 -29.73 -11.47
CA ALA A 418 -19.27 -29.67 -12.41
C ALA A 418 -18.97 -31.04 -13.02
N ARG A 419 -18.89 -32.08 -12.18
CA ARG A 419 -18.67 -33.46 -12.61
C ARG A 419 -19.82 -33.97 -13.48
N THR A 420 -21.06 -33.79 -13.02
CA THR A 420 -22.24 -34.28 -13.73
C THR A 420 -22.36 -33.65 -15.11
N MET A 421 -22.23 -32.32 -15.20
CA MET A 421 -22.29 -31.62 -16.48
C MET A 421 -21.15 -32.03 -17.41
N LYS A 422 -19.92 -32.15 -16.91
CA LYS A 422 -18.77 -32.61 -17.71
C LYS A 422 -19.04 -33.98 -18.35
N LYS A 423 -19.52 -34.94 -17.56
CA LYS A 423 -19.82 -36.30 -18.01
C LYS A 423 -20.97 -36.33 -19.02
N ILE A 424 -22.09 -35.68 -18.71
CA ILE A 424 -23.26 -35.65 -19.61
C ILE A 424 -22.92 -34.98 -20.95
N LEU A 425 -22.17 -33.88 -20.94
CA LEU A 425 -21.73 -33.21 -22.17
C LEU A 425 -20.71 -34.05 -22.97
N ALA A 426 -19.99 -34.96 -22.32
CA ALA A 426 -19.12 -35.95 -22.97
C ALA A 426 -19.87 -37.20 -23.46
N GLY A 427 -21.20 -37.30 -23.24
CA GLY A 427 -22.00 -38.47 -23.58
C GLY A 427 -21.82 -39.65 -22.62
N GLU A 428 -21.26 -39.41 -21.43
CA GLU A 428 -21.09 -40.42 -20.38
C GLU A 428 -22.31 -40.51 -19.46
N ASP A 429 -22.62 -41.72 -18.98
CA ASP A 429 -23.63 -41.93 -17.94
C ASP A 429 -23.16 -41.42 -16.56
N VAL A 430 -24.08 -40.90 -15.77
CA VAL A 430 -23.81 -40.40 -14.41
C VAL A 430 -24.68 -41.11 -13.38
N SER A 431 -24.05 -41.78 -12.42
CA SER A 431 -24.73 -42.21 -11.18
C SER A 431 -24.66 -41.10 -10.13
N ILE A 432 -25.85 -40.71 -9.65
CA ILE A 432 -26.02 -39.80 -8.51
C ILE A 432 -26.32 -40.54 -7.20
N ARG A 433 -26.48 -41.87 -7.26
CA ARG A 433 -26.64 -42.76 -6.09
C ARG A 433 -25.32 -43.36 -5.69
#